data_AF-A0A8T3T229-F1
#
_entry.id   AF-A0A8T3T229-F1
#
_cell.length_a   1.000
_cell.length_b   1.000
_cell.length_c   1.000
_cell.angle_alpha   90.00
_cell.angle_beta   90.00
_cell.angle_gamma   90.00
#
_symmetry.space_group_name_H-M   'P 1'
#
loop_
_entity.id
_entity.type
_entity.pdbx_description
1 polymer ?
#
loop_
_entity_poly.entity_id
_entity_poly.type
_entity_poly.pdbx_seq_one_letter_code
_entity_poly.pdbx_strand_id
1 'polypeptide(L)' 'MDKERQRVIFVCTHNSARSQMAEGMLRTWGGERFESFSAGTEATSVRPEAITVMNEIGIDIASHTSKTLEPFMGEP' A
#
# COMPACT_ATOMS: atom_id res chain seq x y z
N MET A 1 -18.18 17.15 -10.00
CA MET A 1 -17.39 17.83 -8.96
C MET A 1 -16.44 16.77 -8.45
N ASP A 2 -15.19 16.80 -8.90
CA ASP A 2 -14.18 15.84 -8.47
C ASP A 2 -14.09 15.91 -6.95
N LYS A 3 -14.45 14.81 -6.30
CA LYS A 3 -14.36 14.70 -4.85
C LYS A 3 -12.89 14.42 -4.56
N GLU A 4 -12.23 15.34 -3.87
CA GLU A 4 -10.82 15.20 -3.49
C GLU A 4 -10.64 13.89 -2.71
N ARG A 5 -9.81 12.97 -3.24
CA ARG A 5 -9.58 11.66 -2.63
C ARG A 5 -8.70 11.83 -1.40
N GLN A 6 -9.07 11.24 -0.27
CA GLN A 6 -8.24 11.33 0.93
C GLN A 6 -7.01 10.43 0.78
N ARG A 7 -5.82 11.02 0.88
CA ARG A 7 -4.56 10.28 0.81
C ARG A 7 -4.29 9.53 2.12
N VAL A 8 -3.85 8.28 2.02
CA VAL A 8 -3.52 7.42 3.17
C VAL A 8 -2.21 6.68 2.89
N ILE A 9 -1.27 6.77 3.83
CA ILE A 9 0.01 6.05 3.76
C ILE A 9 0.10 5.10 4.95
N PHE A 10 0.20 3.80 4.67
CA PHE A 10 0.46 2.77 5.69
C PHE A 10 1.96 2.58 5.91
N VAL A 11 2.44 2.86 7.12
CA VAL A 11 3.86 2.80 7.47
C VAL A 11 4.18 1.56 8.29
N CYS A 12 5.26 0.84 7.93
CA CYS A 12 5.86 -0.18 8.79
C CYS A 12 7.40 -0.10 8.74
N THR A 13 8.12 -1.10 9.23
CA THR A 13 9.58 -1.11 9.17
C THR A 13 10.09 -1.39 7.74
N HIS A 14 9.73 -2.52 7.15
CA HIS A 14 10.38 -3.03 5.92
C HIS A 14 9.56 -2.87 4.63
N ASN A 15 8.35 -2.30 4.72
CA ASN A 15 7.35 -2.26 3.64
C ASN A 15 7.11 -3.61 2.93
N SER A 16 7.09 -4.70 3.71
CA SER A 16 7.17 -6.06 3.15
C SER A 16 5.85 -6.84 3.18
N ALA A 17 5.05 -6.76 4.25
CA ALA A 17 3.81 -7.54 4.37
C ALA A 17 2.60 -6.69 4.80
N ARG A 18 2.49 -6.38 6.09
CA ARG A 18 1.30 -5.71 6.67
C ARG A 18 0.90 -4.42 5.96
N SER A 19 1.86 -3.56 5.65
CA SER A 19 1.61 -2.30 4.96
C SER A 19 1.20 -2.49 3.49
N GLN A 20 1.75 -3.51 2.81
CA GLN A 20 1.38 -3.88 1.43
C GLN A 20 -0.05 -4.43 1.37
N MET A 21 -0.39 -5.30 2.32
CA MET A 21 -1.75 -5.83 2.46
C MET A 21 -2.75 -4.69 2.73
N ALA A 22 -2.42 -3.77 3.65
CA ALA A 22 -3.27 -2.63 3.96
C ALA A 22 -3.47 -1.70 2.74
N GLU A 23 -2.42 -1.43 1.95
CA GLU A 23 -2.52 -0.67 0.71
C GLU A 23 -3.47 -1.34 -0.29
N GLY A 24 -3.32 -2.65 -0.51
CA GLY A 24 -4.19 -3.42 -1.40
C GLY A 24 -5.65 -3.41 -0.93
N MET A 25 -5.89 -3.65 0.36
CA MET A 25 -7.23 -3.64 0.94
C MET A 25 -7.92 -2.28 0.79
N LEU A 26 -7.24 -1.19 1.12
CA LEU A 26 -7.84 0.14 1.02
C LEU A 26 -8.05 0.57 -0.43
N ARG A 27 -7.13 0.22 -1.35
CA ARG A 27 -7.31 0.49 -2.78
C ARG A 27 -8.54 -0.23 -3.33
N THR A 28 -8.77 -1.49 -2.96
CA THR A 28 -9.92 -2.27 -3.45
C THR A 28 -11.23 -1.87 -2.78
N TRP A 29 -11.27 -1.76 -1.46
CA TRP A 29 -12.52 -1.53 -0.70
C TRP A 29 -12.84 -0.05 -0.47
N GLY A 30 -11.82 0.81 -0.46
CA GLY A 30 -11.96 2.25 -0.31
C GLY A 30 -12.53 2.94 -1.56
N GLY A 31 -12.28 2.34 -2.74
CA GLY A 31 -12.73 2.85 -4.03
C GLY A 31 -12.26 4.28 -4.27
N GLU A 32 -13.12 5.06 -4.92
CA GLU A 32 -12.86 6.46 -5.30
C GLU A 32 -12.74 7.44 -4.11
N ARG A 33 -12.85 6.98 -2.87
CA ARG A 33 -12.75 7.85 -1.68
C ARG A 33 -11.31 8.07 -1.23
N PHE A 34 -10.40 7.15 -1.57
CA PHE A 34 -9.05 7.15 -1.03
C PHE A 34 -7.98 7.01 -2.11
N GLU A 35 -6.85 7.64 -1.87
CA GLU A 35 -5.60 7.36 -2.57
C GLU A 35 -4.67 6.64 -1.58
N SER A 36 -4.45 5.33 -1.82
CA SER A 36 -3.77 4.46 -0.85
C SER A 36 -2.35 4.15 -1.29
N PHE A 37 -1.42 4.28 -0.34
CA PHE A 37 0.00 3.99 -0.46
C PHE A 37 0.53 3.25 0.77
N SER A 38 1.74 2.71 0.66
CA SER A 38 2.50 2.17 1.77
C SER A 38 3.98 2.47 1.68
N ALA A 39 4.62 2.52 2.84
CA ALA A 39 6.05 2.79 2.95
C ALA A 39 6.68 2.07 4.16
N GLY A 40 8.00 2.09 4.20
CA GLY A 40 8.83 1.56 5.27
C GLY A 40 9.84 2.58 5.77
N THR A 41 10.36 2.39 6.98
CA THR A 41 11.62 3.04 7.39
C THR A 41 12.81 2.48 6.61
N GLU A 42 12.71 1.22 6.16
CA GLU A 42 13.65 0.51 5.32
C GLU A 42 12.88 -0.20 4.19
N ALA A 43 13.43 -0.24 2.98
CA ALA A 43 12.84 -0.99 1.88
C ALA A 43 13.55 -2.34 1.70
N THR A 44 12.78 -3.41 1.54
CA THR A 44 13.28 -4.76 1.28
C THR A 44 12.61 -5.34 0.03
N SER A 45 11.67 -6.26 0.21
CA SER A 45 10.86 -6.87 -0.85
C SER A 45 9.45 -7.12 -0.34
N VAL A 46 8.47 -7.19 -1.24
CA VAL A 46 7.11 -7.62 -0.90
C VAL A 46 7.16 -9.11 -0.56
N ARG A 47 6.63 -9.50 0.61
CA ARG A 47 6.57 -10.89 1.04
C ARG A 47 5.72 -11.71 0.07
N PRO A 48 6.24 -12.80 -0.50
CA PRO A 48 5.46 -13.69 -1.37
C PRO A 48 4.20 -14.24 -0.68
N GLU A 49 4.25 -14.46 0.64
CA GLU A 49 3.10 -14.92 1.41
C GLU A 49 2.01 -13.86 1.49
N ALA A 50 2.37 -12.57 1.56
CA ALA A 50 1.41 -11.47 1.52
C ALA A 50 0.70 -11.42 0.16
N ILE A 51 1.43 -11.62 -0.94
CA ILE A 51 0.84 -11.71 -2.29
C ILE A 51 -0.13 -12.91 -2.36
N THR A 52 0.28 -14.06 -1.82
CA THR A 52 -0.51 -15.29 -1.83
C THR A 52 -1.83 -15.12 -1.09
N VAL A 53 -1.79 -14.66 0.18
CA VAL A 53 -3.02 -14.52 0.99
C VAL A 53 -3.93 -13.40 0.51
N MET A 54 -3.39 -12.35 -0.11
CA MET A 54 -4.21 -11.29 -0.70
C MET A 54 -4.93 -11.78 -1.97
N ASN A 55 -4.28 -12.62 -2.77
CA ASN A 55 -4.92 -13.27 -3.91
C ASN A 55 -6.07 -14.22 -3.50
N GLU A 56 -5.99 -14.87 -2.33
CA GLU A 56 -7.08 -15.71 -1.80
C GLU A 56 -8.40 -14.93 -1.61
N ILE A 57 -8.31 -13.62 -1.36
CA ILE A 57 -9.47 -12.72 -1.21
C ILE A 57 -9.72 -11.86 -2.46
N GLY A 58 -9.07 -12.18 -3.58
CA GLY A 58 -9.25 -11.49 -4.86
C GLY A 58 -8.57 -10.12 -4.95
N ILE A 59 -7.54 -9.86 -4.14
CA ILE A 59 -6.78 -8.62 -4.18
C ILE A 59 -5.35 -8.92 -4.66
N ASP A 60 -5.05 -8.55 -5.90
CA ASP A 60 -3.71 -8.70 -6.46
C ASP A 60 -2.79 -7.55 -6.02
N ILE A 61 -1.72 -7.90 -5.31
CA ILE A 61 -0.65 -6.99 -4.91
C ILE A 61 0.71 -7.37 -5.52
N ALA A 62 0.75 -8.27 -6.52
CA ALA A 62 1.99 -8.75 -7.13
C ALA A 62 2.80 -7.64 -7.82
N SER A 63 2.13 -6.57 -8.27
CA SER A 63 2.75 -5.39 -8.86
C SER A 63 3.23 -4.37 -7.84
N HIS A 64 2.98 -4.58 -6.54
CA HIS A 64 3.46 -3.67 -5.51
C HIS A 64 4.97 -3.75 -5.36
N THR A 65 5.55 -2.65 -4.87
CA THR A 65 6.99 -2.52 -4.63
C THR A 65 7.23 -2.08 -3.21
N SER A 66 8.25 -2.68 -2.57
CA SER A 66 8.74 -2.20 -1.28
C SER A 66 9.47 -0.88 -1.47
N LYS A 67 9.11 0.16 -0.69
CA LYS A 67 9.70 1.50 -0.77
C LYS A 67 9.84 2.17 0.60
N THR A 68 10.77 3.11 0.70
CA THR A 68 10.96 3.98 1.86
C THR A 68 9.89 5.08 1.90
N LEU A 69 9.88 5.88 2.97
CA LEU A 69 9.02 7.07 3.06
C LEU A 69 9.48 8.24 2.17
N GLU A 70 10.70 8.21 1.66
CA GLU A 70 11.32 9.31 0.91
C GLU A 70 10.47 9.84 -0.26
N PRO A 71 9.79 9.01 -1.08
CA PRO A 71 8.96 9.51 -2.17
C PRO A 71 7.75 10.33 -1.72
N PHE A 72 7.34 10.20 -0.45
CA PHE A 72 6.18 10.89 0.11
C PHE A 72 6.58 12.13 0.92
N MET A 73 7.88 12.39 1.08
CA MET A 73 8.35 13.56 1.82
C MET A 73 8.18 14.83 0.99
N GLY A 74 7.50 15.83 1.58
CA GLY A 74 7.30 17.13 0.94
C GLY A 74 6.11 17.20 -0.01
N GLU A 75 5.32 16.13 -0.12
CA GLU A 75 3.99 16.19 -0.72
C GLU A 75 2.97 16.71 0.29
N PRO A 76 2.02 17.57 -0.12
CA PRO A 76 0.94 18.04 0.74
C PRO A 76 -0.03 16.92 1.16
#